data_AF-A0A0G2FGM3-F1
#
_entry.id   AF-A0A0G2FGM3-F1
#
_cell.length_a   1.000
_cell.length_b   1.000
_cell.length_c   1.000
_cell.angle_alpha   90.00
_cell.angle_beta   90.00
_cell.angle_gamma   90.00
#
_symmetry.space_group_name_H-M   'P 1'
#
loop_
_entity.id
_entity.type
_entity.pdbx_description
1 polymer ?
#
loop_
_entity_poly.entity_id
_entity_poly.type
_entity_poly.pdbx_seq_one_letter_code
_entity_poly.pdbx_strand_id
1 'polypeptide(L)'
;MEINLSCPNIPDKPPPAYNGDSLNSYLTALQELASKPNVPRIPFGLKTPPYTHATEYVELFSALKSSAQQDPGGVCPVSFITATNTLGSCLVLTDPGVKVSSDPALPGLGIGGMAGAPLHPLALGNVRTINKMLGEAGGPLAHIQVIGVGGVLDHDGFKRMQAVGADIVGVGTGLGLKGVGVFDDILRGA
;
A
#
# COMPACT_ATOMS: atom_id res chain seq x y z
N MET A 1 12.42 -5.46 -3.98
CA MET A 1 11.30 -6.35 -4.34
C MET A 1 10.06 -5.94 -3.56
N GLU A 2 8.88 -5.87 -4.16
CA GLU A 2 7.64 -5.59 -3.42
C GLU A 2 6.83 -6.88 -3.27
N ILE A 3 6.39 -7.18 -2.05
CA ILE A 3 5.52 -8.32 -1.74
C ILE A 3 4.10 -7.79 -1.59
N ASN A 4 3.23 -8.17 -2.53
CA ASN A 4 1.85 -7.74 -2.55
C ASN A 4 0.99 -8.59 -1.61
N LEU A 5 0.68 -8.04 -0.42
CA LEU A 5 -0.17 -8.66 0.59
C LEU A 5 -1.57 -8.02 0.64
N SER A 6 -2.01 -7.42 -0.48
CA SER A 6 -3.07 -6.40 -0.48
C SER A 6 -4.13 -6.54 -1.57
N CYS A 7 -4.01 -7.50 -2.48
CA CYS A 7 -4.93 -7.62 -3.63
C CYS A 7 -6.36 -8.00 -3.18
N PRO A 8 -7.38 -7.15 -3.41
CA PRO A 8 -8.75 -7.45 -2.99
C PRO A 8 -9.48 -8.43 -3.93
N ASN A 9 -8.86 -8.80 -5.06
CA ASN A 9 -9.51 -9.57 -6.13
C ASN A 9 -9.12 -11.06 -6.10
N ILE A 10 -8.43 -11.54 -5.05
CA ILE A 10 -8.16 -12.97 -4.89
C ILE A 10 -9.43 -13.63 -4.32
N PRO A 11 -10.10 -14.55 -5.06
CA PRO A 11 -11.32 -15.19 -4.58
C PRO A 11 -11.11 -15.91 -3.26
N ASP A 12 -12.07 -15.75 -2.34
CA ASP A 12 -12.13 -16.41 -1.03
C ASP A 12 -10.91 -16.22 -0.12
N LYS A 13 -10.04 -15.26 -0.44
CA LYS A 13 -8.82 -14.97 0.32
C LYS A 13 -8.72 -13.47 0.59
N PRO A 14 -9.13 -13.00 1.78
CA PRO A 14 -8.92 -11.60 2.13
C PRO A 14 -7.41 -11.29 2.09
N PRO A 15 -7.03 -10.04 1.78
CA PRO A 15 -5.64 -9.64 1.77
C PRO A 15 -4.89 -10.03 3.07
N PRO A 16 -3.74 -10.73 2.98
CA PRO A 16 -3.01 -11.20 4.16
C PRO A 16 -2.64 -10.08 5.14
N ALA A 17 -2.38 -8.86 4.64
CA ALA A 17 -2.00 -7.74 5.48
C ALA A 17 -3.15 -7.12 6.29
N TYR A 18 -4.37 -7.65 6.22
CA TYR A 18 -5.45 -7.33 7.17
C TYR A 18 -5.38 -8.13 8.48
N ASN A 19 -4.53 -9.16 8.55
CA ASN A 19 -4.49 -10.09 9.68
C ASN A 19 -3.05 -10.28 10.20
N GLY A 20 -2.85 -10.08 11.50
CA GLY A 20 -1.56 -10.20 12.16
C GLY A 20 -0.88 -11.57 12.03
N ASP A 21 -1.62 -12.67 12.15
CA ASP A 21 -1.06 -14.03 12.03
C ASP A 21 -0.54 -14.29 10.62
N SER A 22 -1.30 -13.87 9.62
CA SER A 22 -0.90 -13.94 8.22
C SER A 22 0.37 -13.11 7.99
N LEU A 23 0.41 -11.86 8.42
CA LEU A 23 1.62 -11.01 8.33
C LEU A 23 2.84 -11.67 8.96
N ASN A 24 2.70 -12.20 10.17
CA ASN A 24 3.79 -12.89 10.87
C ASN A 24 4.29 -14.10 10.07
N SER A 25 3.39 -14.92 9.49
CA SER A 25 3.80 -16.07 8.69
C SER A 25 4.67 -15.68 7.49
N TYR A 26 4.35 -14.57 6.80
CA TYR A 26 5.17 -14.04 5.70
C TYR A 26 6.51 -13.50 6.22
N LEU A 27 6.50 -12.72 7.31
CA LEU A 27 7.72 -12.14 7.87
C LEU A 27 8.69 -13.20 8.39
N THR A 28 8.21 -14.23 9.08
CA THR A 28 9.02 -15.38 9.52
C THR A 28 9.63 -16.10 8.33
N ALA A 29 8.85 -16.43 7.30
CA ALA A 29 9.37 -17.10 6.10
C ALA A 29 10.44 -16.25 5.39
N LEU A 30 10.25 -14.93 5.33
CA LEU A 30 11.22 -14.00 4.75
C LEU A 30 12.50 -13.93 5.59
N GLN A 31 12.41 -13.93 6.92
CA GLN A 31 13.56 -13.97 7.81
C GLN A 31 14.35 -15.28 7.70
N GLU A 32 13.66 -16.41 7.60
CA GLU A 32 14.30 -17.71 7.38
C GLU A 32 15.05 -17.76 6.04
N LEU A 33 14.50 -17.16 4.98
CA LEU A 33 15.21 -17.01 3.71
C LEU A 33 16.37 -16.01 3.85
N ALA A 34 16.14 -14.93 4.61
CA ALA A 34 17.10 -13.88 4.92
C ALA A 34 18.20 -14.29 5.92
N SER A 35 18.21 -15.52 6.43
CA SER A 35 19.31 -16.06 7.27
C SER A 35 20.20 -17.04 6.50
N LYS A 36 19.77 -17.55 5.33
CA LYS A 36 20.54 -18.50 4.52
C LYS A 36 21.79 -17.83 3.93
N PRO A 37 23.00 -18.41 4.05
CA PRO A 37 24.26 -17.76 3.69
C PRO A 37 24.47 -17.56 2.18
N ASN A 38 23.80 -18.36 1.34
CA ASN A 38 23.99 -18.36 -0.12
C ASN A 38 22.82 -17.72 -0.89
N VAL A 39 22.01 -16.91 -0.22
CA VAL A 39 20.87 -16.22 -0.85
C VAL A 39 21.22 -14.73 -0.99
N PRO A 40 21.25 -14.17 -2.21
CA PRO A 40 21.43 -12.74 -2.42
C PRO A 40 20.42 -11.93 -1.60
N ARG A 41 20.91 -10.96 -0.83
CA ARG A 41 20.05 -10.07 -0.03
C ARG A 41 19.54 -8.96 -0.93
N ILE A 42 18.22 -8.95 -1.16
CA ILE A 42 17.53 -7.92 -1.93
C ILE A 42 16.62 -7.18 -0.96
N PRO A 43 16.70 -5.83 -0.87
CA PRO A 43 15.74 -5.04 -0.11
C PRO A 43 14.31 -5.38 -0.54
N PHE A 44 13.43 -5.61 0.42
CA PHE A 44 12.03 -5.91 0.14
C PHE A 44 11.08 -5.03 0.95
N GLY A 45 9.91 -4.80 0.40
CA GLY A 45 8.85 -4.05 1.05
C GLY A 45 7.50 -4.74 0.95
N LEU A 46 6.56 -4.27 1.74
CA LEU A 46 5.21 -4.80 1.80
C LEU A 46 4.24 -3.81 1.16
N LYS A 47 3.37 -4.27 0.27
CA LYS A 47 2.23 -3.47 -0.19
C LYS A 47 0.99 -3.82 0.61
N THR A 48 0.48 -2.85 1.36
CA THR A 48 -0.68 -3.01 2.24
C THR A 48 -2.00 -2.72 1.52
N PRO A 49 -3.11 -3.35 1.94
CA PRO A 49 -4.43 -2.98 1.45
C PRO A 49 -4.84 -1.65 2.08
N PRO A 50 -5.92 -1.01 1.61
CA PRO A 50 -6.41 0.17 2.29
C PRO A 50 -6.95 -0.25 3.65
N TYR A 51 -6.32 0.26 4.71
CA TYR A 51 -6.82 0.08 6.05
C TYR A 51 -7.93 1.08 6.31
N THR A 52 -9.02 0.54 6.83
CA THR A 52 -10.28 1.22 7.13
C THR A 52 -10.61 1.17 8.63
N HIS A 53 -9.91 0.32 9.39
CA HIS A 53 -10.07 0.17 10.84
C HIS A 53 -8.73 0.35 11.56
N ALA A 54 -8.75 0.98 12.73
CA ALA A 54 -7.54 1.26 13.50
C ALA A 54 -6.76 -0.01 13.90
N THR A 55 -7.46 -1.12 14.13
CA THR A 55 -6.87 -2.41 14.51
C THR A 55 -5.93 -2.97 13.43
N GLU A 56 -6.21 -2.73 12.15
CA GLU A 56 -5.39 -3.23 11.04
C GLU A 56 -3.99 -2.60 11.05
N TYR A 57 -3.90 -1.31 11.43
CA TYR A 57 -2.61 -0.65 11.65
C TYR A 57 -1.88 -1.24 12.85
N VAL A 58 -2.58 -1.49 13.96
CA VAL A 58 -1.99 -2.09 15.16
C VAL A 58 -1.42 -3.48 14.85
N GLU A 59 -2.14 -4.28 14.07
CA GLU A 59 -1.69 -5.62 13.66
C GLU A 59 -0.44 -5.55 12.77
N LEU A 60 -0.40 -4.65 11.78
CA LEU A 60 0.80 -4.41 10.97
C LEU A 60 2.01 -4.08 11.85
N PHE A 61 1.88 -3.12 12.75
CA PHE A 61 2.99 -2.68 13.59
C PHE A 61 3.40 -3.72 14.64
N SER A 62 2.46 -4.49 15.16
CA SER A 62 2.75 -5.62 16.04
C SER A 62 3.61 -6.66 15.32
N ALA A 63 3.25 -7.02 14.08
CA ALA A 63 4.02 -7.96 13.27
C ALA A 63 5.41 -7.44 12.92
N LEU A 64 5.54 -6.17 12.51
CA LEU A 64 6.84 -5.55 12.21
C LEU A 64 7.77 -5.50 13.43
N LYS A 65 7.24 -5.14 14.61
CA LYS A 65 8.00 -5.13 15.86
C LYS A 65 8.43 -6.53 16.28
N SER A 66 7.52 -7.51 16.16
CA SER A 66 7.82 -8.92 16.47
C SER A 66 8.91 -9.47 15.55
N SER A 67 8.85 -9.11 14.26
CA SER A 67 9.91 -9.45 13.29
C SER A 67 11.24 -8.79 13.68
N ALA A 68 11.25 -7.51 14.04
CA ALA A 68 12.49 -6.84 14.48
C ALA A 68 13.11 -7.49 15.73
N GLN A 69 12.29 -7.94 16.69
CA GLN A 69 12.75 -8.63 17.90
C GLN A 69 13.38 -10.00 17.62
N GLN A 70 12.94 -10.67 16.55
CA GLN A 70 13.49 -11.97 16.13
C GLN A 70 14.78 -11.82 15.32
N ASP A 71 15.07 -10.64 14.78
CA ASP A 71 16.29 -10.37 14.05
C ASP A 71 17.47 -10.15 15.02
N PRO A 72 18.66 -10.76 14.79
CA PRO A 72 19.83 -10.58 15.66
C PRO A 72 20.30 -9.12 15.79
N GLY A 73 20.02 -8.27 14.79
CA GLY A 73 20.32 -6.85 14.81
C GLY A 73 19.26 -6.01 15.52
N GLY A 74 18.14 -6.60 15.93
CA GLY A 74 17.02 -5.89 16.57
C GLY A 74 16.27 -4.96 15.62
N VAL A 75 16.37 -5.20 14.31
CA VAL A 75 15.84 -4.32 13.25
C VAL A 75 14.93 -5.14 12.34
N CYS A 76 13.80 -4.55 11.94
CA CYS A 76 12.90 -5.21 11.00
C CYS A 76 13.59 -5.35 9.62
N PRO A 77 13.51 -6.50 8.93
CA PRO A 77 14.13 -6.67 7.62
C PRO A 77 13.38 -5.96 6.47
N VAL A 78 12.15 -5.49 6.72
CA VAL A 78 11.34 -4.76 5.75
C VAL A 78 11.98 -3.41 5.47
N SER A 79 12.20 -3.06 4.21
CA SER A 79 12.85 -1.80 3.81
C SER A 79 11.84 -0.68 3.49
N PHE A 80 10.63 -1.02 3.05
CA PHE A 80 9.60 -0.04 2.73
C PHE A 80 8.18 -0.61 2.86
N ILE A 81 7.20 0.28 3.03
CA ILE A 81 5.78 -0.03 2.99
C ILE A 81 5.13 0.80 1.89
N THR A 82 4.45 0.13 0.96
CA THR A 82 3.63 0.77 -0.07
C THR A 82 2.19 0.86 0.41
N ALA A 83 1.72 2.07 0.66
CA ALA A 83 0.36 2.38 1.10
C ALA A 83 -0.32 3.27 0.04
N THR A 84 -1.25 2.78 -0.77
CA THR A 84 -1.95 1.49 -0.64
C THR A 84 -2.36 0.88 -1.99
N ASN A 85 -2.83 -0.37 -1.96
CA ASN A 85 -3.50 -1.03 -3.08
C ASN A 85 -4.93 -0.50 -3.27
N THR A 86 -5.72 -1.11 -4.15
CA THR A 86 -7.12 -0.72 -4.39
C THR A 86 -8.04 -1.15 -3.25
N LEU A 87 -9.11 -0.40 -2.99
CA LEU A 87 -10.13 -0.77 -2.00
C LEU A 87 -11.14 -1.73 -2.62
N GLY A 88 -11.29 -2.93 -2.06
CA GLY A 88 -12.26 -3.93 -2.53
C GLY A 88 -13.72 -3.54 -2.28
N SER A 89 -14.63 -4.39 -2.76
CA SER A 89 -16.09 -4.24 -2.54
C SER A 89 -16.66 -2.90 -3.01
N CYS A 90 -16.01 -2.25 -3.96
CA CYS A 90 -16.43 -0.96 -4.49
C CYS A 90 -17.10 -1.13 -5.86
N LEU A 91 -18.10 -0.30 -6.13
CA LEU A 91 -18.73 -0.14 -7.44
C LEU A 91 -18.54 1.31 -7.87
N VAL A 92 -17.93 1.52 -9.04
CA VAL A 92 -17.72 2.85 -9.60
C VAL A 92 -18.60 2.99 -10.84
N LEU A 93 -19.57 3.90 -10.78
CA LEU A 93 -20.46 4.23 -11.89
C LEU A 93 -19.96 5.52 -12.56
N THR A 94 -19.67 5.46 -13.85
CA THR A 94 -19.19 6.61 -14.63
C THR A 94 -20.32 7.42 -15.26
N ASP A 95 -21.49 6.81 -15.48
CA ASP A 95 -22.68 7.45 -16.04
C ASP A 95 -23.85 7.35 -15.02
N PRO A 96 -24.44 8.49 -14.59
CA PRO A 96 -25.55 8.51 -13.66
C PRO A 96 -26.85 7.90 -14.20
N GLY A 97 -26.97 7.70 -15.52
CA GLY A 97 -28.11 7.07 -16.18
C GLY A 97 -28.01 5.54 -16.32
N VAL A 98 -26.82 4.96 -16.06
CA VAL A 98 -26.57 3.53 -16.21
C VAL A 98 -27.22 2.76 -15.04
N LYS A 99 -28.25 1.97 -15.35
CA LYS A 99 -28.70 0.88 -14.47
C LYS A 99 -27.64 -0.21 -14.48
N VAL A 100 -27.41 -0.88 -13.34
CA VAL A 100 -26.31 -1.81 -13.01
C VAL A 100 -26.14 -3.03 -13.98
N SER A 101 -26.83 -3.06 -15.10
CA SER A 101 -26.85 -4.18 -16.06
C SER A 101 -26.34 -3.86 -17.47
N SER A 102 -25.54 -2.80 -17.72
CA SER A 102 -25.07 -2.54 -19.11
C SER A 102 -23.56 -2.43 -19.34
N ASP A 103 -22.74 -1.98 -18.39
CA ASP A 103 -21.26 -2.06 -18.51
C ASP A 103 -20.61 -1.48 -17.24
N PRO A 104 -20.18 -2.29 -16.27
CA PRO A 104 -19.47 -1.75 -15.12
C PRO A 104 -18.02 -1.39 -15.46
N ALA A 105 -17.51 -0.31 -14.86
CA ALA A 105 -16.12 0.13 -15.03
C ALA A 105 -15.07 -0.83 -14.40
N LEU A 106 -15.52 -1.79 -13.58
CA LEU A 106 -14.68 -2.80 -12.95
C LEU A 106 -14.99 -4.20 -13.52
N PRO A 107 -14.00 -5.12 -13.62
CA PRO A 107 -14.22 -6.48 -14.11
C PRO A 107 -15.29 -7.25 -13.32
N GLY A 108 -16.02 -8.15 -13.97
CA GLY A 108 -17.05 -9.00 -13.34
C GLY A 108 -18.41 -8.31 -13.18
N LEU A 109 -19.08 -8.50 -12.05
CA LEU A 109 -20.37 -7.83 -11.73
C LEU A 109 -20.23 -6.31 -11.49
N GLY A 110 -19.04 -5.75 -11.74
CA GLY A 110 -18.72 -4.35 -11.46
C GLY A 110 -18.32 -4.02 -10.04
N ILE A 111 -18.26 -5.02 -9.17
CA ILE A 111 -17.77 -4.89 -7.80
C ILE A 111 -16.30 -5.33 -7.78
N GLY A 112 -15.41 -4.47 -7.33
CA GLY A 112 -13.98 -4.80 -7.27
C GLY A 112 -13.14 -3.72 -6.59
N GLY A 113 -11.85 -3.71 -6.94
CA GLY A 113 -10.87 -2.75 -6.43
C GLY A 113 -11.06 -1.34 -6.99
N MET A 114 -11.50 -0.37 -6.17
CA MET A 114 -11.49 1.05 -6.49
C MET A 114 -10.08 1.65 -6.38
N ALA A 115 -9.68 2.35 -7.43
CA ALA A 115 -8.45 3.13 -7.52
C ALA A 115 -8.76 4.60 -7.87
N GLY A 116 -7.75 5.35 -8.31
CA GLY A 116 -7.95 6.71 -8.85
C GLY A 116 -8.37 7.74 -7.82
N ALA A 117 -8.89 8.87 -8.29
CA ALA A 117 -9.30 10.00 -7.45
C ALA A 117 -10.22 9.60 -6.27
N PRO A 118 -11.22 8.71 -6.44
CA PRO A 118 -12.07 8.27 -5.33
C PRO A 118 -11.32 7.65 -4.15
N LEU A 119 -10.17 6.99 -4.39
CA LEU A 119 -9.35 6.37 -3.35
C LEU A 119 -8.45 7.37 -2.61
N HIS A 120 -8.16 8.53 -3.20
CA HIS A 120 -7.09 9.43 -2.74
C HIS A 120 -7.22 9.84 -1.25
N PRO A 121 -8.39 10.26 -0.73
CA PRO A 121 -8.51 10.65 0.68
C PRO A 121 -8.17 9.52 1.65
N LEU A 122 -8.60 8.29 1.34
CA LEU A 122 -8.29 7.11 2.15
C LEU A 122 -6.78 6.78 2.10
N ALA A 123 -6.17 6.87 0.92
CA ALA A 123 -4.74 6.65 0.75
C ALA A 123 -3.90 7.65 1.56
N LEU A 124 -4.29 8.94 1.56
CA LEU A 124 -3.64 9.97 2.38
C LEU A 124 -3.69 9.63 3.88
N GLY A 125 -4.84 9.17 4.38
CA GLY A 125 -4.99 8.74 5.77
C GLY A 125 -4.12 7.52 6.11
N ASN A 126 -4.03 6.56 5.20
CA ASN A 126 -3.18 5.37 5.36
C ASN A 126 -1.70 5.75 5.46
N VAL A 127 -1.21 6.56 4.51
CA VAL A 127 0.18 7.04 4.50
C VAL A 127 0.49 7.83 5.77
N ARG A 128 -0.38 8.78 6.15
CA ARG A 128 -0.21 9.60 7.37
C ARG A 128 -0.09 8.73 8.62
N THR A 129 -0.96 7.75 8.74
CA THR A 129 -1.03 6.90 9.95
C THR A 129 0.19 5.98 10.03
N ILE A 130 0.58 5.34 8.92
CA ILE A 130 1.78 4.49 8.86
C ILE A 130 3.04 5.31 9.13
N ASN A 131 3.21 6.46 8.47
CA ASN A 131 4.37 7.33 8.70
C ASN A 131 4.48 7.77 10.18
N LYS A 132 3.36 8.19 10.78
CA LYS A 132 3.32 8.55 12.21
C LYS A 132 3.74 7.39 13.10
N MET A 133 3.18 6.20 12.90
CA MET A 133 3.46 5.04 13.73
C MET A 133 4.90 4.53 13.55
N LEU A 134 5.50 4.67 12.36
CA LEU A 134 6.94 4.40 12.15
C LEU A 134 7.80 5.36 12.97
N GLY A 135 7.48 6.66 12.93
CA GLY A 135 8.17 7.68 13.74
C GLY A 135 8.07 7.42 15.24
N GLU A 136 6.91 6.99 15.73
CA GLU A 136 6.69 6.62 17.14
C GLU A 136 7.42 5.33 17.54
N ALA A 137 7.53 4.35 16.63
CA ALA A 137 8.23 3.09 16.90
C ALA A 137 9.75 3.28 16.98
N GLY A 138 10.31 4.21 16.22
CA GLY A 138 11.73 4.55 16.25
C GLY A 138 12.65 3.37 15.91
N GLY A 139 13.84 3.36 16.51
CA GLY A 139 14.97 2.43 16.29
C GLY A 139 14.69 1.21 15.40
N PRO A 140 13.97 0.18 15.89
CA PRO A 140 13.75 -1.08 15.16
C PRO A 140 13.10 -0.92 13.78
N LEU A 141 12.31 0.14 13.57
CA LEU A 141 11.54 0.41 12.35
C LEU A 141 11.94 1.71 11.64
N ALA A 142 12.87 2.49 12.20
CA ALA A 142 13.16 3.87 11.75
C ALA A 142 13.68 3.97 10.30
N HIS A 143 14.17 2.88 9.74
CA HIS A 143 14.71 2.82 8.38
C HIS A 143 13.65 2.50 7.31
N ILE A 144 12.43 2.11 7.72
CA ILE A 144 11.34 1.75 6.79
C ILE A 144 10.84 3.01 6.09
N GLN A 145 10.94 3.03 4.77
CA GLN A 145 10.39 4.11 3.94
C GLN A 145 8.90 3.89 3.64
N VAL A 146 8.16 4.96 3.38
CA VAL A 146 6.76 4.92 2.97
C VAL A 146 6.61 5.33 1.50
N ILE A 147 6.10 4.41 0.68
CA ILE A 147 5.70 4.68 -0.70
C ILE A 147 4.19 4.98 -0.71
N GLY A 148 3.83 6.24 -0.94
CA GLY A 148 2.45 6.68 -1.02
C GLY A 148 1.84 6.43 -2.39
N VAL A 149 0.72 5.71 -2.45
CA VAL A 149 0.02 5.33 -3.69
C VAL A 149 -1.48 5.45 -3.50
N GLY A 150 -2.15 6.08 -4.45
CA GLY A 150 -3.61 6.13 -4.50
C GLY A 150 -4.09 7.48 -5.01
N GLY A 151 -4.69 7.50 -6.20
CA GLY A 151 -5.39 8.68 -6.74
C GLY A 151 -4.57 9.93 -6.98
N VAL A 152 -3.25 9.81 -7.16
CA VAL A 152 -2.39 10.92 -7.61
C VAL A 152 -2.58 11.08 -9.12
N LEU A 153 -3.15 12.21 -9.54
CA LEU A 153 -3.47 12.53 -10.94
C LEU A 153 -2.81 13.82 -11.43
N ASP A 154 -2.27 14.62 -10.51
CA ASP A 154 -1.76 15.97 -10.75
C ASP A 154 -0.72 16.36 -9.67
N HIS A 155 -0.12 17.54 -9.84
CA HIS A 155 0.84 18.10 -8.91
C HIS A 155 0.29 18.22 -7.48
N ASP A 156 -0.96 18.63 -7.32
CA ASP A 156 -1.55 18.82 -5.99
C ASP A 156 -1.77 17.49 -5.27
N GLY A 157 -2.16 16.43 -5.98
CA GLY A 157 -2.24 15.07 -5.46
C GLY A 157 -0.88 14.56 -5.01
N PHE A 158 0.16 14.87 -5.77
CA PHE A 158 1.55 14.57 -5.39
C PHE A 158 1.94 15.34 -4.12
N LYS A 159 1.69 16.65 -4.05
CA LYS A 159 1.97 17.47 -2.86
C LYS A 159 1.21 17.02 -1.62
N ARG A 160 -0.06 16.64 -1.76
CA ARG A 160 -0.85 16.05 -0.66
C ARG A 160 -0.19 14.77 -0.15
N MET A 161 0.26 13.89 -1.05
CA MET A 161 0.94 12.65 -0.68
C MET A 161 2.27 12.90 0.04
N GLN A 162 3.08 13.87 -0.44
CA GLN A 162 4.30 14.30 0.27
C GLN A 162 3.98 14.86 1.66
N ALA A 163 2.96 15.72 1.77
CA ALA A 163 2.57 16.37 3.02
C ALA A 163 2.13 15.39 4.11
N VAL A 164 1.61 14.22 3.74
CA VAL A 164 1.25 13.16 4.70
C VAL A 164 2.40 12.22 5.04
N GLY A 165 3.60 12.42 4.49
CA GLY A 165 4.82 11.70 4.87
C GLY A 165 5.20 10.55 3.95
N ALA A 166 4.79 10.57 2.67
CA ALA A 166 5.36 9.67 1.68
C ALA A 166 6.79 10.10 1.31
N ASP A 167 7.74 9.16 1.36
CA ASP A 167 9.11 9.35 0.87
C ASP A 167 9.16 9.26 -0.66
N ILE A 168 8.33 8.39 -1.22
CA ILE A 168 8.19 8.14 -2.66
C ILE A 168 6.70 8.11 -3.00
N VAL A 169 6.31 8.60 -4.18
CA VAL A 169 4.91 8.58 -4.63
C VAL A 169 4.77 7.72 -5.89
N GLY A 170 3.88 6.73 -5.84
CA GLY A 170 3.55 5.89 -6.98
C GLY A 170 2.28 6.35 -7.70
N VAL A 171 2.30 6.31 -9.04
CA VAL A 171 1.22 6.79 -9.91
C VAL A 171 0.69 5.65 -10.77
N GLY A 172 -0.50 5.13 -10.45
CA GLY A 172 -1.18 4.06 -11.19
C GLY A 172 -2.22 4.58 -12.16
N THR A 173 -3.38 5.00 -11.64
CA THR A 173 -4.50 5.51 -12.46
C THR A 173 -4.11 6.73 -13.29
N GLY A 174 -3.28 7.64 -12.75
CA GLY A 174 -2.79 8.80 -13.51
C GLY A 174 -2.02 8.39 -14.76
N LEU A 175 -1.14 7.39 -14.64
CA LEU A 175 -0.41 6.82 -15.78
C LEU A 175 -1.36 6.18 -16.79
N GLY A 176 -2.37 5.44 -16.32
CA GLY A 176 -3.37 4.83 -17.19
C GLY A 176 -4.21 5.85 -17.98
N LEU A 177 -4.55 6.99 -17.37
CA LEU A 177 -5.39 8.02 -17.98
C LEU A 177 -4.61 8.99 -18.87
N LYS A 178 -3.40 9.37 -18.47
CA LYS A 178 -2.62 10.46 -19.08
C LYS A 178 -1.35 9.98 -19.80
N GLY A 179 -1.03 8.68 -19.74
CA GLY A 179 0.23 8.15 -20.27
C GLY A 179 1.46 8.66 -19.51
N VAL A 180 2.64 8.47 -20.08
CA VAL A 180 3.92 8.84 -19.44
C VAL A 180 4.08 10.35 -19.22
N GLY A 181 3.32 11.19 -19.95
CA GLY A 181 3.34 12.63 -19.76
C GLY A 181 2.89 13.09 -18.36
N VAL A 182 2.14 12.24 -17.64
CA VAL A 182 1.68 12.55 -16.27
C VAL A 182 2.83 12.90 -15.32
N PHE A 183 4.01 12.31 -15.51
CA PHE A 183 5.15 12.59 -14.65
C PHE A 183 5.67 14.01 -14.84
N ASP A 184 5.71 14.50 -16.08
CA ASP A 184 6.07 15.89 -16.37
C ASP A 184 5.01 16.86 -15.82
N ASP A 185 3.72 16.56 -16.01
CA ASP A 185 2.61 17.39 -15.48
C ASP A 185 2.71 17.52 -13.95
N ILE A 186 2.92 16.39 -13.25
CA ILE A 186 3.08 16.35 -11.80
C ILE A 186 4.30 17.16 -11.34
N LEU A 187 5.44 17.02 -12.02
CA LEU A 187 6.69 17.68 -11.61
C LEU A 187 6.70 19.18 -11.94
N ARG A 188 6.00 19.60 -13.00
CA ARG A 188 5.96 21.00 -13.45
C ARG A 188 4.79 21.80 -12.86
N GLY A 189 3.75 21.14 -12.35
CA GLY A 189 2.54 21.81 -11.89
C GLY A 189 1.68 22.35 -13.03
N ALA A 190 1.70 21.68 -14.19
CA ALA A 190 0.96 22.06 -15.39
C ALA A 190 -0.43 21.41 -15.45
#